data_AF-Q1PI45-F1
#
_entry.id   AF-Q1PI45-F1
#
_cell.length_a   1.000
_cell.length_b   1.000
_cell.length_c   1.000
_cell.angle_alpha   90.00
_cell.angle_beta   90.00
_cell.angle_gamma   90.00
#
_symmetry.space_group_name_H-M   'P 1'
#
loop_
_entity.id
_entity.type
_entity.pdbx_description
1 polymer ?
#
loop_
_entity_poly.entity_id
_entity_poly.type
_entity_poly.pdbx_seq_one_letter_code
_entity_poly.pdbx_strand_id
1 'polypeptide(L)'
;LLISFILPQKWTSSAVITPAEAIQWQDLEKTFTKLRVLDLDVNIDRGGAFNLFIKKFQSVSLLEEYLRSSPYVMDQLKEAKIDELDLHRAIVALSEKMKAVDDNASKKKDEPSLYTSWTLSFTAPTSEEAQTVLSGYIDYISVL
;
A
#
# COMPACT_ATOMS: atom_id res chain seq x y z
N LEU A 1 22.47 20.50 32.55
CA LEU A 1 22.43 19.46 31.49
C LEU A 1 21.04 18.84 31.50
N LEU A 2 20.17 19.32 30.61
CA LEU A 2 18.84 18.74 30.38
C LEU A 2 19.06 17.41 29.64
N ILE A 3 18.80 16.30 30.32
CA ILE A 3 18.75 14.98 29.69
C ILE A 3 17.53 15.01 28.76
N SER A 4 17.79 15.27 27.48
CA SER A 4 16.80 15.13 26.43
C SER A 4 16.34 13.68 26.43
N PHE A 5 15.06 13.45 26.76
CA PHE A 5 14.39 12.19 26.49
C PHE A 5 14.52 11.94 24.98
N ILE A 6 15.45 11.07 24.57
CA ILE A 6 15.52 10.61 23.19
C ILE A 6 14.27 9.74 22.99
N LEU A 7 13.19 10.35 22.49
CA LEU A 7 12.07 9.59 21.95
C LEU A 7 12.63 8.60 20.92
N PRO A 8 12.23 7.31 20.96
CA PRO A 8 12.73 6.34 20.01
C PRO A 8 12.50 6.85 18.59
N GLN A 9 13.56 6.92 17.79
CA GLN A 9 13.48 7.37 16.40
C GLN A 9 12.54 6.44 15.63
N LYS A 10 11.54 7.02 14.97
CA LYS A 10 10.62 6.32 14.08
C LYS A 10 10.92 6.76 12.66
N TRP A 11 10.90 5.81 11.73
CA TRP A 11 11.16 6.03 10.32
C TRP A 11 9.88 5.80 9.53
N THR A 12 9.56 6.72 8.62
CA THR A 12 8.41 6.60 7.72
C THR A 12 8.92 6.43 6.30
N SER A 13 8.57 5.31 5.68
CA SER A 13 8.71 5.12 4.24
C SER A 13 7.46 5.64 3.55
N SER A 14 7.63 6.26 2.38
CA SER A 14 6.52 6.81 1.59
C SER A 14 6.71 6.52 0.10
N ALA A 15 5.60 6.26 -0.57
CA ALA A 15 5.53 6.11 -2.03
C ALA A 15 4.37 6.96 -2.56
N VAL A 16 4.62 7.73 -3.62
CA VAL A 16 3.58 8.49 -4.33
C VAL A 16 3.21 7.70 -5.58
N ILE A 17 1.93 7.36 -5.71
CA ILE A 17 1.42 6.56 -6.83
C ILE A 17 0.41 7.34 -7.66
N THR A 18 0.36 7.01 -8.96
CA THR A 18 -0.56 7.61 -9.94
C THR A 18 -1.22 6.50 -10.76
N PRO A 19 -2.34 6.78 -11.46
CA PRO A 19 -2.93 5.82 -12.39
C PRO A 19 -1.95 5.39 -13.47
N ALA A 20 -2.07 4.14 -13.91
CA ALA A 20 -1.20 3.57 -14.94
C ALA A 20 -1.22 4.40 -16.23
N GLU A 21 -0.06 4.57 -16.83
CA GLU A 21 0.08 5.24 -18.12
C GLU A 21 -0.32 4.31 -19.27
N ALA A 22 -0.57 4.89 -20.44
CA ALA A 22 -0.97 4.13 -21.62
C ALA A 22 0.08 3.07 -22.02
N ILE A 23 1.38 3.37 -21.80
CA ILE A 23 2.47 2.45 -22.11
C ILE A 23 2.45 1.20 -21.22
N GLN A 24 2.07 1.35 -19.95
CA GLN A 24 1.96 0.25 -18.99
C GLN A 24 0.71 -0.62 -19.25
N TRP A 25 -0.28 -0.08 -19.97
CA TRP A 25 -1.55 -0.75 -20.27
C TRP A 25 -1.54 -1.52 -21.61
N GLN A 26 -0.47 -1.36 -22.41
CA GLN A 26 -0.45 -1.78 -23.81
C GLN A 26 -0.72 -3.27 -24.01
N ASP A 27 -0.20 -4.13 -23.14
CA ASP A 27 -0.38 -5.58 -23.27
C ASP A 27 -1.79 -6.05 -22.91
N LEU A 28 -2.46 -5.32 -21.99
CA LEU A 28 -3.86 -5.56 -21.67
C LEU A 28 -4.77 -5.12 -22.82
N GLU A 29 -4.49 -3.99 -23.46
CA GLU A 29 -5.21 -3.52 -24.66
C GLU A 29 -5.10 -4.51 -25.84
N LYS A 30 -3.91 -5.08 -26.05
CA LYS A 30 -3.73 -6.16 -27.05
C LYS A 30 -4.62 -7.36 -26.73
N THR A 31 -4.79 -7.69 -25.46
CA THR A 31 -5.64 -8.80 -25.01
C THR A 31 -7.12 -8.48 -25.22
N PHE A 32 -7.60 -7.28 -24.83
CA PHE A 32 -8.97 -6.85 -25.09
C PHE A 32 -9.32 -6.81 -26.58
N THR A 33 -8.37 -6.38 -27.42
CA THR A 33 -8.55 -6.39 -28.87
C THR A 33 -8.78 -7.81 -29.40
N LYS A 34 -8.02 -8.80 -28.90
CA LYS A 34 -8.22 -10.21 -29.27
C LYS A 34 -9.58 -10.73 -28.82
N LEU A 35 -10.02 -10.38 -27.62
CA LEU A 35 -11.33 -10.78 -27.09
C LEU A 35 -12.49 -10.16 -27.88
N ARG A 36 -12.37 -8.89 -28.28
CA ARG A 36 -13.38 -8.20 -29.09
C ARG A 36 -13.58 -8.84 -30.46
N VAL A 37 -12.51 -9.39 -31.06
CA VAL A 37 -12.60 -10.18 -32.31
C VAL A 37 -13.46 -11.44 -32.12
N LEU A 38 -13.52 -11.96 -30.90
CA LEU A 38 -14.35 -13.12 -30.52
C LEU A 38 -15.75 -12.72 -30.01
N ASP A 39 -16.17 -11.48 -30.25
CA ASP A 39 -17.45 -10.91 -29.77
C ASP A 39 -17.58 -10.87 -28.22
N LEU A 40 -16.43 -10.86 -27.52
CA LEU A 40 -16.36 -10.66 -26.07
C LEU A 40 -15.96 -9.22 -25.76
N ASP A 41 -16.90 -8.43 -25.25
CA ASP A 41 -16.64 -7.05 -24.85
C ASP A 41 -16.24 -6.99 -23.36
N VAL A 42 -14.94 -6.83 -23.11
CA VAL A 42 -14.37 -6.67 -21.77
C VAL A 42 -13.84 -5.25 -21.65
N ASN A 43 -14.31 -4.52 -20.64
CA ASN A 43 -13.89 -3.15 -20.37
C ASN A 43 -13.32 -3.03 -18.96
N ILE A 44 -12.00 -2.89 -18.86
CA ILE A 44 -11.30 -2.51 -17.63
C ILE A 44 -10.59 -1.20 -17.91
N ASP A 45 -11.00 -0.14 -17.23
CA ASP A 45 -10.38 1.16 -17.37
C ASP A 45 -9.26 1.38 -16.33
N ARG A 46 -8.29 2.20 -16.70
CA ARG A 46 -7.11 2.50 -15.87
C ARG A 46 -7.47 3.16 -14.53
N GLY A 47 -8.51 3.99 -14.51
CA GLY A 47 -9.00 4.65 -13.30
C GLY A 47 -9.68 3.66 -12.36
N GLY A 48 -10.50 2.76 -12.89
CA GLY A 48 -11.12 1.66 -12.16
C GLY A 48 -10.08 0.73 -11.52
N ALA A 49 -9.05 0.34 -12.27
CA ALA A 49 -7.95 -0.47 -11.74
C ALA A 49 -7.16 0.25 -10.63
N PHE A 50 -6.86 1.54 -10.81
CA PHE A 50 -6.21 2.35 -9.77
C PHE A 50 -7.08 2.48 -8.51
N ASN A 51 -8.36 2.77 -8.66
CA ASN A 51 -9.30 2.87 -7.53
C ASN A 51 -9.45 1.54 -6.80
N LEU A 52 -9.43 0.42 -7.53
CA LEU A 52 -9.44 -0.92 -6.95
C LEU A 52 -8.15 -1.18 -6.16
N PHE A 53 -6.99 -0.81 -6.68
CA PHE A 53 -5.72 -0.88 -5.94
C PHE A 53 -5.80 -0.11 -4.63
N ILE A 54 -6.22 1.16 -4.65
CA ILE A 54 -6.36 1.98 -3.44
C ILE A 54 -7.34 1.34 -2.44
N LYS A 55 -8.49 0.86 -2.93
CA LYS A 55 -9.49 0.18 -2.09
C LYS A 55 -8.93 -1.07 -1.43
N LYS A 56 -8.15 -1.87 -2.17
CA LYS A 56 -7.50 -3.08 -1.63
C LYS A 56 -6.40 -2.70 -0.63
N PHE A 57 -5.58 -1.70 -0.94
CA PHE A 57 -4.52 -1.23 -0.04
C PHE A 57 -5.07 -0.76 1.31
N GLN A 58 -6.21 -0.04 1.31
CA GLN A 58 -6.89 0.42 2.52
C GLN A 58 -7.64 -0.68 3.29
N SER A 59 -7.72 -1.91 2.75
CA SER A 59 -8.39 -3.02 3.43
C SER A 59 -7.55 -3.52 4.59
N VAL A 60 -8.04 -3.32 5.82
CA VAL A 60 -7.40 -3.83 7.03
C VAL A 60 -7.26 -5.36 6.97
N SER A 61 -8.28 -6.07 6.48
CA SER A 61 -8.22 -7.54 6.36
C SER A 61 -7.10 -8.02 5.44
N LEU A 62 -6.89 -7.36 4.29
CA LEU A 62 -5.80 -7.72 3.37
C LEU A 62 -4.43 -7.37 3.95
N LEU A 63 -4.34 -6.27 4.69
CA LEU A 63 -3.12 -5.89 5.39
C LEU A 63 -2.77 -6.89 6.50
N GLU A 64 -3.74 -7.31 7.31
CA GLU A 64 -3.50 -8.34 8.33
C GLU A 64 -3.08 -9.68 7.72
N GLU A 65 -3.71 -10.08 6.61
CA GLU A 65 -3.34 -11.29 5.86
C GLU A 65 -1.89 -11.20 5.35
N TYR A 66 -1.50 -10.07 4.78
CA TYR A 66 -0.12 -9.82 4.37
C TYR A 66 0.85 -9.87 5.56
N LEU A 67 0.55 -9.18 6.65
CA LEU A 67 1.44 -9.14 7.83
C LEU A 67 1.61 -10.53 8.46
N ARG A 68 0.59 -11.39 8.41
CA ARG A 68 0.65 -12.78 8.90
C ARG A 68 1.38 -13.73 7.97
N SER A 69 1.37 -13.47 6.67
CA SER A 69 2.00 -14.31 5.65
C SER A 69 3.44 -13.87 5.31
N SER A 70 3.81 -12.64 5.64
CA SER A 70 5.16 -12.10 5.41
C SER A 70 6.19 -12.74 6.35
N PRO A 71 7.18 -13.51 5.83
CA PRO A 71 8.23 -14.09 6.66
C PRO A 71 9.01 -13.02 7.43
N TYR A 72 9.31 -11.90 6.77
CA TYR A 72 10.04 -10.78 7.37
C TYR A 72 9.34 -10.23 8.62
N VAL A 73 8.02 -9.97 8.54
CA VAL A 73 7.24 -9.47 9.68
C VAL A 73 7.11 -10.53 10.77
N MET A 74 6.85 -11.78 10.37
CA MET A 74 6.65 -12.88 11.31
C MET A 74 7.92 -13.25 12.09
N ASP A 75 9.10 -13.15 11.48
CA ASP A 75 10.36 -13.45 12.15
C ASP A 75 10.66 -12.40 13.23
N GLN A 76 10.42 -11.11 12.95
CA GLN A 76 10.54 -10.04 13.95
C GLN A 76 9.58 -10.24 15.14
N LEU A 77 8.36 -10.72 14.87
CA LEU A 77 7.36 -10.98 15.92
C LEU A 77 7.70 -12.24 16.73
N LYS A 78 8.22 -13.30 16.10
CA LYS A 78 8.61 -14.54 16.80
C LYS A 78 9.83 -14.36 17.70
N GLU A 79 10.80 -13.55 17.29
CA GLU A 79 11.96 -13.22 18.13
C GLU A 79 11.54 -12.60 19.48
N ALA A 80 10.39 -11.91 19.51
CA ALA A 80 9.82 -11.32 20.72
C ALA A 80 9.09 -12.32 21.65
N LYS A 81 9.07 -13.64 21.35
CA LYS A 81 8.43 -14.71 22.15
C LYS A 81 6.99 -14.40 22.59
N ILE A 82 6.18 -13.87 21.68
CA ILE A 82 4.80 -13.45 21.94
C ILE A 82 3.81 -14.59 21.77
N ASP A 83 2.75 -14.61 22.58
CA ASP A 83 1.63 -15.54 22.44
C ASP A 83 0.70 -15.14 21.27
N GLU A 84 -0.29 -15.96 20.95
CA GLU A 84 -1.19 -15.74 19.81
C GLU A 84 -2.05 -14.46 19.94
N LEU A 85 -2.43 -14.09 21.17
CA LEU A 85 -3.23 -12.90 21.44
C LEU A 85 -2.38 -11.64 21.26
N ASP A 86 -1.15 -11.66 21.76
CA ASP A 86 -0.20 -10.55 21.61
C ASP A 86 0.27 -10.41 20.17
N LEU A 87 0.37 -11.52 19.42
CA LEU A 87 0.60 -11.48 17.97
C LEU A 87 -0.53 -10.74 17.25
N HIS A 88 -1.80 -11.04 17.56
CA HIS A 88 -2.92 -10.34 16.96
C HIS A 88 -2.89 -8.84 17.29
N ARG A 89 -2.63 -8.47 18.56
CA ARG A 89 -2.48 -7.07 18.98
C ARG A 89 -1.34 -6.36 18.24
N ALA A 90 -0.21 -7.03 18.06
CA ALA A 90 0.93 -6.48 17.34
C ALA A 90 0.58 -6.21 15.87
N ILE A 91 -0.13 -7.15 15.22
CA ILE A 91 -0.60 -6.98 13.84
C ILE A 91 -1.56 -5.80 13.70
N VAL A 92 -2.52 -5.65 14.62
CA VAL A 92 -3.44 -4.50 14.63
C VAL A 92 -2.67 -3.19 14.84
N ALA A 93 -1.73 -3.15 15.78
CA ALA A 93 -0.91 -1.98 16.01
C ALA A 93 0.03 -1.63 14.83
N LEU A 94 0.44 -2.63 14.04
CA LEU A 94 1.19 -2.43 12.81
C LEU A 94 0.28 -1.92 11.68
N SER A 95 -0.95 -2.44 11.58
CA SER A 95 -1.89 -2.04 10.53
C SER A 95 -2.28 -0.57 10.64
N GLU A 96 -2.42 -0.04 11.85
CA GLU A 96 -2.66 1.40 12.12
C GLU A 96 -1.53 2.33 11.61
N LYS A 97 -0.32 1.80 11.39
CA LYS A 97 0.82 2.57 10.89
C LYS A 97 0.88 2.61 9.37
N MET A 98 0.04 1.84 8.68
CA MET A 98 -0.10 1.88 7.22
C MET A 98 -1.15 2.92 6.84
N LYS A 99 -0.81 3.82 5.92
CA LYS A 99 -1.70 4.91 5.51
C LYS A 99 -1.71 5.09 4.00
N ALA A 100 -2.86 5.49 3.48
CA ALA A 100 -3.04 5.94 2.10
C ALA A 100 -3.84 7.25 2.12
N VAL A 101 -3.28 8.31 1.53
CA VAL A 101 -3.85 9.66 1.54
C VAL A 101 -3.95 10.18 0.11
N ASP A 102 -5.11 10.71 -0.27
CA ASP A 102 -5.30 11.44 -1.52
C ASP A 102 -4.62 12.81 -1.44
N ASP A 103 -3.62 13.04 -2.29
CA ASP A 103 -2.82 14.27 -2.28
C ASP A 103 -3.62 15.50 -2.74
N ASN A 104 -4.77 15.28 -3.37
CA ASN A 104 -5.63 16.33 -3.91
C ASN A 104 -6.83 16.64 -3.01
N ALA A 105 -7.13 15.81 -2.02
CA ALA A 105 -8.29 15.99 -1.14
C ALA A 105 -8.23 17.28 -0.29
N SER A 106 -7.02 17.78 -0.02
CA SER A 106 -6.79 19.00 0.77
C SER A 106 -6.62 20.28 -0.07
N LYS A 107 -6.58 20.16 -1.40
CA LYS A 107 -6.45 21.32 -2.30
C LYS A 107 -7.78 22.07 -2.44
N LYS A 108 -7.72 23.39 -2.55
CA LYS A 108 -8.90 24.22 -2.78
C LYS A 108 -9.52 23.85 -4.12
N LYS A 109 -10.87 23.83 -4.19
CA LYS A 109 -11.63 23.45 -5.40
C LYS A 109 -11.27 24.27 -6.64
N ASP A 110 -10.71 25.46 -6.44
CA ASP A 110 -10.37 26.41 -7.51
C ASP A 110 -8.98 26.18 -8.12
N GLU A 111 -8.20 25.24 -7.56
CA GLU A 111 -6.89 24.80 -8.08
C GLU A 111 -6.89 23.28 -8.29
N PRO A 112 -7.57 22.76 -9.33
CA PRO A 112 -7.59 21.34 -9.62
C PRO A 112 -6.17 20.86 -9.96
N SER A 113 -5.77 19.74 -9.36
CA SER A 113 -4.49 19.10 -9.67
C SER A 113 -4.45 18.61 -11.11
N LEU A 114 -3.27 18.70 -11.73
CA LEU A 114 -3.05 18.23 -13.10
C LEU A 114 -3.22 16.71 -13.25
N TYR A 115 -3.05 15.97 -12.15
CA TYR A 115 -3.18 14.52 -12.12
C TYR A 115 -3.63 14.03 -10.73
N THR A 116 -4.21 12.83 -10.71
CA THR A 116 -4.53 12.08 -9.50
C THR A 116 -3.26 11.45 -8.93
N SER A 117 -3.02 11.65 -7.64
CA SER A 117 -1.95 10.96 -6.92
C SER A 117 -2.35 10.65 -5.48
N TRP A 118 -1.79 9.57 -4.95
CA TRP A 118 -1.98 9.15 -3.57
C TRP A 118 -0.63 8.90 -2.92
N THR A 119 -0.45 9.38 -1.70
CA THR A 119 0.70 9.06 -0.86
C THR A 119 0.39 7.85 0.01
N LEU A 120 1.13 6.77 -0.21
CA LEU A 120 1.16 5.58 0.63
C LEU A 120 2.31 5.71 1.62
N SER A 121 2.12 5.31 2.87
CA SER A 121 3.20 5.37 3.87
C SER A 121 3.07 4.31 4.94
N PHE A 122 4.22 3.93 5.50
CA PHE A 122 4.32 3.02 6.63
C PHE A 122 5.39 3.51 7.60
N THR A 123 5.11 3.42 8.91
CA THR A 123 6.03 3.87 9.96
C THR A 123 6.52 2.71 10.81
N ALA A 124 7.84 2.59 10.97
CA ALA A 124 8.48 1.53 11.72
C ALA A 124 9.65 2.05 12.60
N PRO A 125 10.16 1.24 13.55
CA PRO A 125 11.35 1.58 14.35
C PRO A 125 12.64 1.72 13.53
N THR A 126 12.76 1.05 12.39
CA THR A 126 13.94 1.12 11.50
C THR A 126 13.56 1.56 10.09
N SER A 127 14.48 2.21 9.38
CA SER A 127 14.25 2.64 7.99
C SER A 127 14.08 1.46 7.03
N GLU A 128 14.87 0.40 7.22
CA GLU A 128 14.81 -0.82 6.42
C GLU A 128 13.46 -1.53 6.58
N GLU A 129 12.97 -1.67 7.82
CA GLU A 129 11.64 -2.24 8.06
C GLU A 129 10.54 -1.37 7.44
N ALA A 130 10.62 -0.04 7.60
CA ALA A 130 9.64 0.87 7.03
C ALA A 130 9.55 0.71 5.50
N GLN A 131 10.70 0.61 4.83
CA GLN A 131 10.77 0.45 3.38
C GLN A 131 10.31 -0.94 2.93
N THR A 132 10.84 -1.99 3.54
CA THR A 132 10.57 -3.39 3.16
C THR A 132 9.09 -3.73 3.31
N VAL A 133 8.48 -3.33 4.44
CA VAL A 133 7.07 -3.62 4.70
C VAL A 133 6.15 -2.85 3.74
N LEU A 134 6.43 -1.56 3.48
CA LEU A 134 5.63 -0.77 2.54
C LEU A 134 5.74 -1.31 1.11
N SER A 135 6.95 -1.57 0.64
CA SER A 135 7.19 -2.07 -0.73
C SER A 135 6.53 -3.44 -0.91
N GLY A 136 6.74 -4.36 0.03
CA GLY A 136 6.17 -5.69 -0.04
C GLY A 136 4.64 -5.68 0.00
N TYR A 137 4.02 -4.75 0.73
CA TYR A 137 2.56 -4.62 0.73
C TYR A 137 2.03 -4.03 -0.57
N ILE A 138 2.71 -3.05 -1.17
CA ILE A 138 2.37 -2.53 -2.51
C ILE A 138 2.41 -3.66 -3.54
N ASP A 139 3.45 -4.50 -3.51
CA ASP A 139 3.60 -5.63 -4.42
C ASP A 139 2.51 -6.69 -4.19
N TYR A 140 2.23 -7.02 -2.92
CA TYR A 140 1.17 -7.95 -2.54
C TYR A 140 -0.21 -7.53 -3.06
N ILE A 141 -0.56 -6.24 -2.95
CA ILE A 141 -1.83 -5.73 -3.45
C ILE A 141 -1.86 -5.69 -4.97
N SER A 142 -0.73 -5.45 -5.63
CA SER A 142 -0.64 -5.37 -7.09
C SER A 142 -0.89 -6.70 -7.80
N VAL A 143 -0.68 -7.84 -7.12
CA VAL A 143 -0.88 -9.18 -7.67
C VAL A 143 -2.26 -9.79 -7.37
N LEU A 144 -3.05 -9.17 -6.48
CA LEU A 144 -4.40 -9.61 -6.08
C LEU A 144 -5.48 -9.07 -7.02
#